data_AF-A0A7E6ELP9-F1
#
_entry.id   AF-A0A7E6ELP9-F1
#
_cell.length_a   1.000
_cell.length_b   1.000
_cell.length_c   1.000
_cell.angle_alpha   90.00
_cell.angle_beta   90.00
_cell.angle_gamma   90.00
#
_symmetry.space_group_name_H-M   'P 1'
#
loop_
_entity.id
_entity.type
_entity.pdbx_description
1 polymer ?
#
loop_
_entity_poly.entity_id
_entity_poly.type
_entity_poly.pdbx_seq_one_letter_code
_entity_poly.pdbx_strand_id
1 'polypeptide(L)'
;MPSILVSVVLLAYMSVCMFTDTKFQLKVTTLLIFILGTAVTCVFIGGVAYVIIDFARETESKYQQLSAHYVLIILLSSVFYAAILHPRDCWMIFLGVFYMFMIPTMQILLPAYSLSNIVDQSWGTRDGNKATVPNLVCFPKIRKRRKKKRKKKEDKIPASLNSPPLNCEDECEDDVEYKFWEFLLESTIGAKARMGTPKPVIEKKLRRFRLKCIIGFLVCNTIWMAILGYLFASAPSEVSSLNLFGIINTSLFGISLIVQLTGLTVHRTQDTIESVIRKSNIHSNRPEWIITKDEKLDDARKESEK
;
A
#
# COMPACT_ATOMS: atom_id res chain seq x y z
N MET A 1 8.16 -30.48 2.04
CA MET A 1 7.51 -30.44 3.38
C MET A 1 7.21 -29.03 3.89
N PRO A 2 8.17 -28.08 4.00
CA PRO A 2 7.88 -26.74 4.53
C PRO A 2 6.90 -25.93 3.66
N SER A 3 6.99 -26.05 2.33
CA SER A 3 6.08 -25.33 1.42
C SER A 3 4.62 -25.75 1.57
N ILE A 4 4.36 -27.06 1.78
CA ILE A 4 3.01 -27.60 1.96
C ILE A 4 2.42 -27.05 3.27
N LEU A 5 3.20 -27.02 4.34
CA LEU A 5 2.78 -26.48 5.63
C LEU A 5 2.35 -25.01 5.49
N VAL A 6 3.16 -24.18 4.84
CA VAL A 6 2.83 -22.75 4.61
C VAL A 6 1.57 -22.59 3.77
N SER A 7 1.40 -23.39 2.71
CA SER A 7 0.18 -23.38 1.89
C SER A 7 -1.07 -23.75 2.70
N VAL A 8 -0.98 -24.76 3.58
CA VAL A 8 -2.10 -25.16 4.45
C VAL A 8 -2.44 -24.05 5.45
N VAL A 9 -1.43 -23.44 6.08
CA VAL A 9 -1.62 -22.31 7.00
C VAL A 9 -2.28 -21.13 6.29
N LEU A 10 -1.86 -20.81 5.07
CA LEU A 10 -2.46 -19.78 4.24
C LEU A 10 -3.93 -20.05 3.93
N LEU A 11 -4.25 -21.26 3.46
CA LEU A 11 -5.63 -21.66 3.15
C LEU A 11 -6.53 -21.61 4.39
N ALA A 12 -6.03 -22.09 5.53
CA ALA A 12 -6.75 -22.03 6.80
C ALA A 12 -7.00 -20.58 7.22
N TYR A 13 -5.98 -19.71 7.16
CA TYR A 13 -6.11 -18.29 7.52
C TYR A 13 -7.09 -17.54 6.60
N MET A 14 -7.03 -17.78 5.28
CA MET A 14 -7.98 -17.22 4.32
C MET A 14 -9.42 -17.66 4.61
N SER A 15 -9.60 -18.94 4.98
CA SER A 15 -10.91 -19.48 5.35
C SER A 15 -11.44 -18.81 6.62
N VAL A 16 -10.61 -18.65 7.65
CA VAL A 16 -10.97 -17.93 8.88
C VAL A 16 -11.37 -16.48 8.57
N CYS A 17 -10.65 -15.80 7.68
CA CYS A 17 -10.99 -14.45 7.23
C CYS A 17 -12.28 -14.36 6.40
N MET A 18 -12.76 -15.48 5.84
CA MET A 18 -14.04 -15.53 5.12
C MET A 18 -15.25 -15.69 6.03
N PHE A 19 -15.11 -16.47 7.10
CA PHE A 19 -16.25 -16.86 7.93
C PHE A 19 -16.37 -16.11 9.25
N THR A 20 -15.37 -15.31 9.63
CA THR A 20 -15.33 -14.67 10.96
C THR A 20 -15.29 -13.16 10.90
N ASP A 21 -15.71 -12.51 11.99
CA ASP A 21 -15.68 -11.05 12.16
C ASP A 21 -14.26 -10.48 12.18
N THR A 22 -14.12 -9.24 11.70
CA THR A 22 -12.84 -8.50 11.63
C THR A 22 -12.07 -8.47 12.95
N LYS A 23 -12.77 -8.36 14.10
CA LYS A 23 -12.13 -8.36 15.43
C LYS A 23 -11.47 -9.69 15.76
N PHE A 24 -12.09 -10.80 15.39
CA PHE A 24 -11.51 -12.13 15.58
C PHE A 24 -10.38 -12.37 14.58
N GLN A 25 -10.56 -11.95 13.33
CA GLN A 25 -9.52 -12.03 12.31
C GLN A 25 -8.24 -11.37 12.80
N LEU A 26 -8.30 -10.13 13.30
CA LEU A 26 -7.13 -9.41 13.81
C LEU A 26 -6.43 -10.16 14.95
N LYS A 27 -7.16 -10.79 15.88
CA LYS A 27 -6.55 -11.60 16.94
C LYS A 27 -5.79 -12.80 16.38
N VAL A 28 -6.40 -13.51 15.41
CA VAL A 28 -5.76 -14.64 14.72
C VAL A 28 -4.54 -14.17 13.93
N THR A 29 -4.63 -13.05 13.23
CA THR A 29 -3.52 -12.45 12.50
C THR A 29 -2.37 -12.13 13.46
N THR A 30 -2.64 -11.46 14.59
CA THR A 30 -1.61 -11.17 15.60
C THR A 30 -0.94 -12.43 16.11
N LEU A 31 -1.70 -13.47 16.46
CA LEU A 31 -1.15 -14.76 16.87
C LEU A 31 -0.24 -15.35 15.78
N LEU A 32 -0.69 -15.35 14.53
CA LEU A 32 0.03 -15.93 13.41
C LEU A 32 1.29 -15.15 13.04
N ILE A 33 1.28 -13.82 13.22
CA ILE A 33 2.48 -12.97 13.13
C ILE A 33 3.54 -13.43 14.13
N PHE A 34 3.16 -13.66 15.39
CA PHE A 34 4.12 -14.12 16.40
C PHE A 34 4.68 -15.51 16.07
N ILE A 35 3.83 -16.46 15.69
CA ILE A 35 4.26 -17.84 15.37
C ILE A 35 5.17 -17.86 14.14
N LEU A 36 4.75 -17.25 13.03
CA LEU A 36 5.54 -17.25 11.80
C LEU A 36 6.80 -16.38 11.94
N GLY A 37 6.70 -15.24 12.62
CA GLY A 37 7.85 -14.37 12.87
C GLY A 37 8.91 -15.08 13.71
N THR A 38 8.53 -15.73 14.81
CA THR A 38 9.49 -16.51 15.63
C THR A 38 10.11 -17.68 14.87
N ALA A 39 9.31 -18.43 14.10
CA ALA A 39 9.82 -19.52 13.27
C ALA A 39 10.85 -19.03 12.26
N VAL A 40 10.58 -17.91 11.58
CA VAL A 40 11.51 -17.30 10.62
C VAL A 40 12.77 -16.79 11.31
N THR A 41 12.67 -16.15 12.47
CA THR A 41 13.85 -15.74 13.25
C THR A 41 14.73 -16.93 13.65
N CYS A 42 14.15 -18.05 14.06
CA CYS A 42 14.90 -19.28 14.34
C CYS A 42 15.66 -19.80 13.10
N VAL A 43 15.01 -19.78 11.93
CA VAL A 43 15.64 -20.18 10.67
C VAL A 43 16.80 -19.25 10.30
N PHE A 44 16.65 -17.94 10.48
CA PHE A 44 17.73 -16.99 10.23
C PHE A 44 18.94 -17.24 11.14
N ILE A 45 18.72 -17.44 12.45
CA ILE A 45 19.80 -17.75 13.40
C ILE A 45 20.49 -19.06 13.01
N GLY A 46 19.70 -20.09 12.66
CA GLY A 46 20.22 -21.37 12.18
C GLY A 46 21.03 -21.23 10.88
N GLY A 47 20.58 -20.37 9.96
CA GLY A 47 21.28 -20.08 8.71
C GLY A 47 22.62 -19.37 8.93
N VAL A 48 22.68 -18.41 9.86
CA VAL A 48 23.95 -17.75 10.23
C VAL A 48 24.92 -18.74 10.86
N ALA A 49 24.44 -19.55 11.82
CA ALA A 49 25.28 -20.57 12.45
C ALA A 49 25.79 -21.60 11.44
N TYR A 50 24.93 -22.04 10.51
CA TYR A 50 25.30 -22.93 9.42
C TYR A 50 26.43 -22.34 8.57
N VAL A 51 26.30 -21.08 8.13
CA VAL A 51 27.32 -20.41 7.31
C VAL A 51 28.66 -20.28 8.06
N ILE A 52 28.64 -19.96 9.35
CA ILE A 52 29.87 -19.85 10.15
C ILE A 52 30.58 -21.20 10.26
N ILE A 53 29.83 -22.28 10.54
CA ILE A 53 30.39 -23.63 10.63
C ILE A 53 30.93 -24.11 9.28
N ASP A 54 30.21 -23.81 8.19
CA ASP A 54 30.60 -24.16 6.83
C ASP A 54 31.90 -23.46 6.43
N PHE A 55 32.01 -22.16 6.70
CA PHE A 55 33.22 -21.37 6.45
C PHE A 55 34.45 -21.87 7.24
N ALA A 56 34.24 -22.23 8.51
CA ALA A 56 35.31 -22.80 9.35
C ALA A 56 35.81 -24.16 8.81
N ARG A 57 34.92 -24.96 8.21
CA ARG A 57 35.29 -26.24 7.58
C ARG A 57 35.99 -26.06 6.24
N GLU A 58 35.55 -25.08 5.44
CA GLU A 58 36.09 -24.84 4.10
C GLU A 58 37.54 -24.34 4.14
N THR A 59 37.94 -23.67 5.23
CA THR A 59 39.33 -23.23 5.49
C THR A 59 40.35 -24.39 5.46
N GLU A 60 39.92 -25.63 5.74
CA GLU A 60 40.79 -26.81 5.69
C GLU A 60 40.88 -27.44 4.28
N SER A 61 39.99 -27.07 3.36
CA SER A 61 39.92 -27.62 2.01
C SER A 61 40.54 -26.68 0.97
N LYS A 62 41.49 -27.17 0.16
CA LYS A 62 42.26 -26.37 -0.81
C LYS A 62 41.49 -25.98 -2.08
N TYR A 63 40.22 -26.38 -2.22
CA TYR A 63 39.42 -26.15 -3.41
C TYR A 63 38.35 -25.09 -3.13
N GLN A 64 38.53 -23.91 -3.71
CA GLN A 64 37.60 -22.79 -3.56
C GLN A 64 36.54 -22.86 -4.64
N GLN A 65 35.41 -23.49 -4.33
CA GLN A 65 34.24 -23.45 -5.18
C GLN A 65 33.34 -22.29 -4.73
N LEU A 66 32.88 -21.45 -5.68
CA LEU A 66 31.99 -20.33 -5.37
C LEU A 66 30.63 -20.90 -4.90
N SER A 67 30.52 -21.10 -3.60
CA SER A 67 29.35 -21.63 -2.92
C SER A 67 28.27 -20.54 -2.71
N ALA A 68 27.06 -20.98 -2.37
CA ALA A 68 25.93 -20.09 -2.09
C ALA A 68 26.17 -19.14 -0.89
N HIS A 69 27.07 -19.50 0.05
CA HIS A 69 27.34 -18.67 1.23
C HIS A 69 28.10 -17.38 0.87
N TYR A 70 28.94 -17.37 -0.17
CA TYR A 70 29.62 -16.15 -0.64
C TYR A 70 28.63 -15.10 -1.16
N VAL A 71 27.57 -15.53 -1.86
CA VAL A 71 26.52 -14.62 -2.36
C VAL A 71 25.79 -13.95 -1.19
N LEU A 72 25.50 -14.70 -0.12
CA LEU A 72 24.86 -14.15 1.08
C LEU A 72 25.74 -13.14 1.81
N ILE A 73 27.05 -13.41 1.90
CA ILE A 73 28.03 -12.49 2.49
C ILE A 73 28.15 -11.21 1.66
N ILE A 74 28.18 -11.30 0.33
CA ILE A 74 28.20 -10.14 -0.56
C ILE A 74 26.92 -9.30 -0.38
N LEU A 75 25.77 -9.96 -0.30
CA LEU A 75 24.48 -9.28 -0.08
C LEU A 75 24.45 -8.57 1.29
N LEU A 76 24.93 -9.21 2.35
CA LEU A 76 25.01 -8.58 3.67
C LEU A 76 25.99 -7.39 3.66
N SER A 77 27.14 -7.55 3.00
CA SER A 77 28.15 -6.50 2.84
C SER A 77 27.59 -5.30 2.09
N SER A 78 26.73 -5.52 1.10
CA SER A 78 26.05 -4.45 0.35
C SER A 78 25.13 -3.58 1.22
N VAL A 79 24.46 -4.19 2.20
CA VAL A 79 23.60 -3.47 3.16
C VAL A 79 24.45 -2.61 4.10
N PHE A 80 25.55 -3.15 4.61
CA PHE A 80 26.49 -2.39 5.42
C PHE A 80 27.14 -1.24 4.63
N TYR A 81 27.50 -1.49 3.37
CA TYR A 81 28.01 -0.47 2.47
C TYR A 81 27.00 0.68 2.26
N ALA A 82 25.71 0.35 2.06
CA ALA A 82 24.66 1.36 1.96
C ALA A 82 24.52 2.20 3.24
N ALA A 83 24.66 1.58 4.42
CA ALA A 83 24.63 2.31 5.68
C ALA A 83 25.81 3.27 5.86
N ILE A 84 27.02 2.90 5.41
CA ILE A 84 28.18 3.78 5.41
C ILE A 84 27.96 5.00 4.50
N LEU A 85 27.28 4.82 3.37
CA LEU A 85 26.93 5.93 2.46
C LEU A 85 25.91 6.91 3.07
N HIS A 86 25.04 6.42 3.95
CA HIS A 86 23.96 7.18 4.60
C HIS A 86 24.08 7.15 6.13
N PRO A 87 25.10 7.79 6.72
CA PRO A 87 25.39 7.69 8.15
C PRO A 87 24.27 8.24 9.05
N ARG A 88 23.45 9.16 8.53
CA ARG A 88 22.28 9.71 9.23
C ARG A 88 21.18 8.66 9.44
N ASP A 89 21.09 7.72 8.50
CA ASP A 89 20.05 6.70 8.46
C ASP A 89 20.56 5.32 8.89
N CYS A 90 21.76 5.25 9.52
CA CYS A 90 22.32 4.01 10.07
C CYS A 90 21.35 3.29 11.04
N TRP A 91 20.45 4.03 11.69
CA TRP A 91 19.39 3.45 12.52
C TRP A 91 18.49 2.45 11.77
N MET A 92 18.40 2.56 10.44
CA MET A 92 17.64 1.64 9.60
C MET A 92 18.19 0.21 9.62
N ILE A 93 19.48 -0.01 9.93
CA ILE A 93 20.01 -1.37 10.11
C ILE A 93 19.33 -2.07 11.28
N PHE A 94 19.16 -1.37 12.40
CA PHE A 94 18.48 -1.91 13.57
C PHE A 94 17.01 -2.22 13.25
N LEU A 95 16.34 -1.33 12.52
CA LEU A 95 14.98 -1.57 12.03
C LEU A 95 14.92 -2.76 11.06
N GLY A 96 15.99 -3.01 10.30
CA GLY A 96 16.13 -4.18 9.42
C GLY A 96 16.03 -5.51 10.17
N VAL A 97 16.55 -5.60 11.40
CA VAL A 97 16.41 -6.80 12.25
C VAL A 97 14.95 -7.03 12.63
N PHE A 98 14.22 -5.97 13.00
CA PHE A 98 12.78 -6.05 13.25
C PHE A 98 11.99 -6.41 11.96
N TYR A 99 12.44 -5.90 10.82
CA TYR A 99 11.86 -6.24 9.53
C TYR A 99 11.97 -7.73 9.23
N MET A 100 13.09 -8.39 9.58
CA MET A 100 13.24 -9.85 9.41
C MET A 100 12.13 -10.65 10.09
N PHE A 101 11.71 -10.23 11.29
CA PHE A 101 10.57 -10.83 12.00
C PHE A 101 9.24 -10.59 11.28
N MET A 102 9.08 -9.42 10.64
CA MET A 102 7.86 -9.02 9.93
C MET A 102 7.79 -9.52 8.48
N ILE A 103 8.85 -10.13 7.93
CA ILE A 103 8.88 -10.71 6.57
C ILE A 103 7.66 -11.61 6.29
N PRO A 104 7.35 -12.64 7.11
CA PRO A 104 6.19 -13.51 6.84
C PRO A 104 4.87 -12.71 6.89
N THR A 105 4.77 -11.70 7.74
CA THR A 105 3.59 -10.84 7.81
C THR A 105 3.38 -10.08 6.51
N MET A 106 4.43 -9.44 6.00
CA MET A 106 4.34 -8.58 4.81
C MET A 106 4.14 -9.38 3.53
N GLN A 107 4.77 -10.54 3.41
CA GLN A 107 4.73 -11.34 2.18
C GLN A 107 3.54 -12.30 2.11
N ILE A 108 3.05 -12.78 3.26
CA ILE A 108 2.08 -13.87 3.33
C ILE A 108 0.77 -13.39 3.94
N LEU A 109 0.81 -12.87 5.17
CA LEU A 109 -0.41 -12.57 5.93
C LEU A 109 -1.15 -11.32 5.46
N LEU A 110 -0.42 -10.26 5.09
CA LEU A 110 -1.01 -9.00 4.67
C LEU A 110 -1.70 -9.11 3.30
N PRO A 111 -1.11 -9.72 2.26
CA PRO A 111 -1.80 -9.96 0.99
C PRO A 111 -3.02 -10.88 1.15
N ALA A 112 -2.91 -11.90 2.01
CA ALA A 112 -4.03 -12.80 2.32
C ALA A 112 -5.19 -12.04 3.00
N TYR A 113 -4.88 -11.22 4.00
CA TYR A 113 -5.86 -10.40 4.70
C TYR A 113 -6.51 -9.37 3.78
N SER A 114 -5.73 -8.69 2.94
CA SER A 114 -6.25 -7.65 2.03
C SER A 114 -7.19 -8.24 0.98
N LEU A 115 -6.84 -9.42 0.42
CA LEU A 115 -7.69 -10.11 -0.55
C LEU A 115 -8.98 -10.63 0.09
N SER A 116 -8.88 -11.16 1.31
CA SER A 116 -10.04 -11.57 2.09
C SER A 116 -10.95 -10.39 2.40
N ASN A 117 -10.39 -9.27 2.84
CA ASN A 117 -11.18 -8.10 3.26
C ASN A 117 -11.36 -7.06 2.17
N ILE A 118 -11.22 -7.42 0.89
CA ILE A 118 -11.40 -6.51 -0.25
C ILE A 118 -12.83 -5.92 -0.34
N VAL A 119 -13.79 -6.53 0.37
CA VAL A 119 -15.20 -6.09 0.46
C VAL A 119 -15.40 -5.07 1.57
N ASP A 120 -14.47 -4.97 2.52
CA ASP A 120 -14.57 -4.06 3.65
C ASP A 120 -14.31 -2.62 3.19
N GLN A 121 -15.39 -1.84 3.12
CA GLN A 121 -15.36 -0.43 2.72
C GLN A 121 -15.10 0.51 3.89
N SER A 122 -14.86 0.00 5.11
CA SER A 122 -14.61 0.83 6.29
C SER A 122 -13.35 1.70 6.19
N TRP A 123 -12.41 1.30 5.32
CA TRP A 123 -11.15 2.01 5.07
C TRP A 123 -11.25 3.05 3.94
N GLY A 124 -12.37 3.06 3.19
CA GLY A 124 -12.60 3.96 2.06
C GLY A 124 -13.35 5.22 2.46
N THR A 125 -12.85 6.37 2.04
CA THR A 125 -13.51 7.66 2.23
C THR A 125 -14.73 7.79 1.30
N ARG A 126 -15.88 8.13 1.90
CA ARG A 126 -16.97 8.99 1.38
C ARG A 126 -18.38 8.39 1.21
N ASP A 127 -18.55 7.08 0.98
CA ASP A 127 -19.90 6.53 0.67
C ASP A 127 -20.55 5.69 1.79
N GLY A 128 -19.76 5.21 2.76
CA GLY A 128 -20.22 4.32 3.83
C GLY A 128 -20.87 5.05 5.01
N ASN A 129 -20.31 6.20 5.39
CA ASN A 129 -20.95 7.07 6.35
C ASN A 129 -22.12 7.74 5.64
N LYS A 130 -23.34 7.55 6.14
CA LYS A 130 -24.41 8.50 5.85
C LYS A 130 -23.77 9.86 6.05
N ALA A 131 -23.66 10.69 5.01
CA ALA A 131 -23.28 12.07 5.21
C ALA A 131 -24.18 12.51 6.36
N THR A 132 -23.59 12.78 7.53
CA THR A 132 -24.31 13.52 8.54
C THR A 132 -24.50 14.80 7.80
N VAL A 133 -25.70 14.97 7.22
CA VAL A 133 -26.06 16.19 6.51
C VAL A 133 -25.53 17.24 7.47
N PRO A 134 -24.51 18.03 7.09
CA PRO A 134 -24.09 19.10 7.97
C PRO A 134 -25.40 19.77 8.37
N ASN A 135 -25.58 20.15 9.63
CA ASN A 135 -26.65 21.11 9.90
C ASN A 135 -26.27 22.31 9.05
N LEU A 136 -26.71 22.30 7.79
CA LEU A 136 -26.62 23.39 6.86
C LEU A 136 -27.42 24.41 7.64
N VAL A 137 -26.68 25.33 8.24
CA VAL A 137 -27.23 26.39 9.07
C VAL A 137 -28.28 27.17 8.25
N CYS A 138 -28.25 27.01 6.92
CA CYS A 138 -29.18 27.58 5.95
C CYS A 138 -30.25 26.66 5.34
N PHE A 139 -30.36 25.37 5.65
CA PHE A 139 -31.57 24.62 5.25
C PHE A 139 -32.57 24.61 6.41
N PRO A 140 -33.67 25.39 6.33
CA PRO A 140 -34.71 25.27 7.33
C PRO A 140 -35.21 23.83 7.32
N LYS A 141 -35.31 23.21 8.50
CA LYS A 141 -35.90 21.87 8.67
C LYS A 141 -37.41 21.94 8.35
N ILE A 142 -37.76 22.06 7.07
CA ILE A 142 -39.12 22.24 6.53
C ILE A 142 -40.06 21.13 7.03
N ARG A 143 -39.55 19.90 7.15
CA ARG A 143 -40.32 18.74 7.62
C ARG A 143 -40.73 18.82 9.09
N LYS A 144 -39.99 19.53 9.95
CA LYS A 144 -40.36 19.76 11.36
C LYS A 144 -41.30 20.96 11.52
N ARG A 145 -41.19 21.99 10.67
CA ARG A 145 -42.13 23.13 10.63
C ARG A 145 -43.52 22.73 10.13
N ARG A 146 -43.64 21.93 9.07
CA ARG A 146 -44.96 21.44 8.55
C ARG A 146 -45.76 20.64 9.59
N LYS A 147 -45.13 19.76 10.38
CA LYS A 147 -45.81 19.01 11.46
C LYS A 147 -46.22 19.89 12.65
N LYS A 148 -45.43 20.91 12.99
CA LYS A 148 -45.74 21.85 14.07
C LYS A 148 -46.82 22.87 13.66
N LYS A 149 -46.85 23.31 12.40
CA LYS A 149 -47.92 24.16 11.81
C LYS A 149 -49.26 23.42 11.72
N ARG A 150 -49.30 22.14 11.29
CA ARG A 150 -50.55 21.35 11.25
C ARG A 150 -51.16 21.12 12.64
N LYS A 151 -50.35 20.72 13.64
CA LYS A 151 -50.82 20.61 15.03
C LYS A 151 -51.35 21.94 15.59
N LYS A 152 -50.66 23.06 15.31
CA LYS A 152 -51.08 24.39 15.80
C LYS A 152 -52.35 24.92 15.09
N LYS A 153 -52.72 24.38 13.92
CA LYS A 153 -53.92 24.76 13.15
C LYS A 153 -55.16 23.94 13.55
N GLU A 154 -55.00 22.75 14.09
CA GLU A 154 -56.09 21.98 14.71
C GLU A 154 -56.49 22.52 16.10
N ASP A 155 -55.52 23.05 16.87
CA ASP A 155 -55.76 23.44 18.27
C ASP A 155 -56.29 24.89 18.48
N LYS A 156 -56.53 25.67 17.42
CA LYS A 156 -56.93 27.10 17.56
C LYS A 156 -58.07 27.51 16.63
N ILE A 157 -59.29 27.27 17.10
CA ILE A 157 -60.46 28.12 16.84
C ILE A 157 -60.82 28.72 18.21
N PRO A 158 -60.69 30.05 18.40
CA PRO A 158 -61.90 30.88 18.41
C PRO A 158 -61.75 32.26 17.76
N ALA A 159 -62.91 32.84 17.48
CA ALA A 159 -63.14 34.12 16.84
C ALA A 159 -62.70 35.32 17.68
N SER A 160 -62.01 36.28 17.07
CA SER A 160 -62.41 37.71 17.06
C SER A 160 -61.48 38.54 16.17
N LEU A 161 -62.06 39.62 15.67
CA LEU A 161 -61.64 40.61 14.68
C LEU A 161 -60.29 41.33 14.92
N ASN A 162 -59.74 41.81 13.79
CA ASN A 162 -58.87 42.98 13.59
C ASN A 162 -57.34 42.82 13.60
N SER A 163 -56.82 42.43 12.44
CA SER A 163 -55.70 43.08 11.75
C SER A 163 -55.65 42.54 10.31
N PRO A 164 -55.25 43.31 9.27
CA PRO A 164 -55.03 42.72 7.96
C PRO A 164 -53.93 41.66 8.14
N PRO A 165 -54.18 40.38 7.84
CA PRO A 165 -53.08 39.44 7.82
C PRO A 165 -52.21 39.89 6.65
N LEU A 166 -50.95 40.20 6.93
CA LEU A 166 -49.91 40.18 5.92
C LEU A 166 -49.88 38.74 5.39
N ASN A 167 -50.68 38.51 4.35
CA ASN A 167 -51.08 37.20 3.88
C ASN A 167 -50.08 36.75 2.83
N CYS A 168 -49.39 35.66 3.13
CA CYS A 168 -49.16 34.57 2.17
C CYS A 168 -48.19 34.75 1.00
N GLU A 169 -47.04 35.43 1.15
CA GLU A 169 -45.94 35.24 0.16
C GLU A 169 -45.03 34.05 0.53
N ASP A 170 -44.87 33.76 1.82
CA ASP A 170 -43.91 32.76 2.33
C ASP A 170 -44.21 31.30 1.90
N GLU A 171 -45.48 30.91 1.73
CA GLU A 171 -45.83 29.54 1.28
C GLU A 171 -45.76 29.38 -0.25
N CYS A 172 -45.87 30.48 -1.00
CA CYS A 172 -45.76 30.46 -2.45
C CYS A 172 -44.28 30.51 -2.88
N GLU A 173 -43.48 31.32 -2.19
CA GLU A 173 -42.02 31.42 -2.41
C GLU A 173 -41.31 30.09 -2.16
N ASP A 174 -41.67 29.36 -1.09
CA ASP A 174 -41.12 28.03 -0.79
C ASP A 174 -41.34 27.00 -1.92
N ASP A 175 -42.52 27.02 -2.57
CA ASP A 175 -42.86 26.08 -3.65
C ASP A 175 -42.20 26.48 -5.00
N VAL A 176 -42.03 27.79 -5.25
CA VAL A 176 -41.29 28.30 -6.42
C VAL A 176 -39.80 28.01 -6.30
N GLU A 177 -39.22 28.21 -5.11
CA GLU A 177 -37.82 27.91 -4.83
C GLU A 177 -37.56 26.40 -4.95
N TYR A 178 -38.46 25.56 -4.44
CA TYR A 178 -38.35 24.11 -4.58
C TYR A 178 -38.32 23.67 -6.06
N LYS A 179 -39.22 24.21 -6.89
CA LYS A 179 -39.24 23.93 -8.34
C LYS A 179 -38.00 24.46 -9.04
N PHE A 180 -37.50 25.63 -8.64
CA PHE A 180 -36.25 26.19 -9.16
C PHE A 180 -35.06 25.27 -8.87
N TRP A 181 -34.93 24.78 -7.62
CA TRP A 181 -33.88 23.84 -7.24
C TRP A 181 -34.02 22.48 -7.91
N GLU A 182 -35.24 21.96 -8.06
CA GLU A 182 -35.52 20.71 -8.79
C GLU A 182 -35.14 20.84 -10.27
N PHE A 183 -35.49 21.97 -10.90
CA PHE A 183 -35.09 22.30 -12.27
C PHE A 183 -33.56 22.42 -12.41
N LEU A 184 -32.88 23.11 -11.49
CA LEU A 184 -31.42 23.24 -11.51
C LEU A 184 -30.73 21.88 -11.33
N LEU A 185 -31.24 21.03 -10.44
CA LEU A 185 -30.73 19.68 -10.22
C LEU A 185 -30.92 18.85 -11.49
N GLU A 186 -32.10 18.88 -12.10
CA GLU A 186 -32.36 18.12 -13.32
C GLU A 186 -31.61 18.67 -14.55
N SER A 187 -31.38 19.98 -14.62
CA SER A 187 -30.67 20.63 -15.74
C SER A 187 -29.14 20.48 -15.63
N THR A 188 -28.57 20.56 -14.42
CA THR A 188 -27.11 20.53 -14.21
C THR A 188 -26.58 19.11 -13.98
N ILE A 189 -27.35 18.29 -13.25
CA ILE A 189 -26.95 16.93 -12.86
C ILE A 189 -27.58 15.89 -13.80
N GLY A 190 -28.71 16.22 -14.46
CA GLY A 190 -29.46 15.30 -15.32
C GLY A 190 -30.25 14.28 -14.50
N ALA A 191 -31.48 13.96 -14.89
CA ALA A 191 -32.26 12.83 -14.33
C ALA A 191 -31.54 11.46 -14.42
N LYS A 192 -30.42 11.41 -15.15
CA LYS A 192 -29.51 10.26 -15.30
C LYS A 192 -28.31 10.27 -14.36
N ALA A 193 -28.18 11.20 -13.41
CA ALA A 193 -27.17 11.05 -12.39
C ALA A 193 -27.43 9.77 -11.61
N ARG A 194 -26.47 8.85 -11.70
CA ARG A 194 -26.55 7.54 -11.06
C ARG A 194 -26.58 7.76 -9.55
N MET A 195 -27.76 7.94 -8.97
CA MET A 195 -27.99 7.71 -7.55
C MET A 195 -27.52 6.28 -7.31
N GLY A 196 -26.40 6.13 -6.60
CA GLY A 196 -25.64 4.90 -6.51
C GLY A 196 -26.54 3.67 -6.35
N THR A 197 -26.16 2.57 -7.00
CA THR A 197 -26.96 1.33 -6.96
C THR A 197 -27.32 0.97 -5.52
N PRO A 198 -28.50 0.40 -5.26
CA PRO A 198 -28.93 0.10 -3.90
C PRO A 198 -27.90 -0.78 -3.18
N LYS A 199 -27.60 -0.45 -1.92
CA LYS A 199 -26.63 -1.17 -1.05
C LYS A 199 -26.66 -2.70 -1.18
N PRO A 200 -27.82 -3.40 -1.16
CA PRO A 200 -27.85 -4.86 -1.30
C PRO A 200 -27.33 -5.37 -2.65
N VAL A 201 -27.43 -4.58 -3.72
CA VAL A 201 -26.90 -4.94 -5.05
C VAL A 201 -25.39 -4.77 -5.07
N ILE A 202 -24.86 -3.73 -4.42
CA ILE A 202 -23.42 -3.50 -4.26
C ILE A 202 -22.81 -4.64 -3.46
N GLU A 203 -23.35 -4.97 -2.28
CA GLU A 203 -22.85 -6.05 -1.42
C GLU A 203 -22.81 -7.40 -2.15
N LYS A 204 -23.86 -7.75 -2.90
CA LYS A 204 -23.88 -8.99 -3.71
C LYS A 204 -22.81 -8.97 -4.81
N LYS A 205 -22.58 -7.83 -5.46
CA LYS A 205 -21.50 -7.68 -6.45
C LYS A 205 -20.12 -7.81 -5.80
N LEU A 206 -19.90 -7.17 -4.65
CA LEU A 206 -18.64 -7.25 -3.92
C LEU A 206 -18.35 -8.66 -3.41
N ARG A 207 -19.35 -9.39 -2.89
CA ARG A 207 -19.16 -10.80 -2.51
C ARG A 207 -18.75 -11.67 -3.69
N ARG A 208 -19.37 -11.49 -4.86
CA ARG A 208 -18.97 -12.20 -6.08
C ARG A 208 -17.57 -11.80 -6.54
N PHE A 209 -17.21 -10.53 -6.41
CA PHE A 209 -15.88 -10.04 -6.75
C PHE A 209 -14.81 -10.65 -5.84
N ARG A 210 -15.01 -10.61 -4.52
CA ARG A 210 -14.14 -11.28 -3.53
C ARG A 210 -13.91 -12.75 -3.87
N LEU A 211 -14.99 -13.49 -4.14
CA LEU A 211 -14.86 -14.91 -4.48
C LEU A 211 -14.03 -15.11 -5.75
N LYS A 212 -14.24 -14.30 -6.80
CA LYS A 212 -13.42 -14.35 -8.03
C LYS A 212 -11.95 -14.03 -7.76
N CYS A 213 -11.66 -13.02 -6.95
CA CYS A 213 -10.29 -12.65 -6.58
C CYS A 213 -9.60 -13.76 -5.78
N ILE A 214 -10.27 -14.35 -4.80
CA ILE A 214 -9.75 -15.48 -4.01
C ILE A 214 -9.49 -16.69 -4.91
N ILE A 215 -10.45 -17.07 -5.76
CA ILE A 215 -10.26 -18.18 -6.71
C ILE A 215 -9.09 -17.88 -7.64
N GLY A 216 -9.01 -16.68 -8.21
CA GLY A 216 -7.89 -16.28 -9.07
C GLY A 216 -6.54 -16.40 -8.38
N PHE A 217 -6.43 -15.90 -7.13
CA PHE A 217 -5.23 -16.03 -6.33
C PHE A 217 -4.85 -17.50 -6.07
N LEU A 218 -5.82 -18.35 -5.71
CA LEU A 218 -5.57 -19.77 -5.51
C LEU A 218 -5.12 -20.47 -6.79
N VAL A 219 -5.77 -20.18 -7.93
CA VAL A 219 -5.38 -20.72 -9.23
C VAL A 219 -3.96 -20.31 -9.61
N CYS A 220 -3.60 -19.02 -9.49
CA CYS A 220 -2.24 -18.57 -9.77
C CYS A 220 -1.19 -19.27 -8.89
N ASN A 221 -1.44 -19.38 -7.58
CA ASN A 221 -0.52 -20.06 -6.67
C ASN A 221 -0.43 -21.57 -6.97
N THR A 222 -1.53 -22.23 -7.30
CA THR A 222 -1.51 -23.67 -7.66
C THR A 222 -0.78 -23.92 -8.96
N ILE A 223 -0.97 -23.07 -9.99
CA ILE A 223 -0.21 -23.12 -11.25
C ILE A 223 1.27 -22.95 -10.96
N TRP A 224 1.64 -21.97 -10.14
CA TRP A 224 3.04 -21.74 -9.76
C TRP A 224 3.65 -22.95 -9.06
N MET A 225 2.94 -23.54 -8.10
CA MET A 225 3.40 -24.74 -7.40
C MET A 225 3.48 -25.96 -8.32
N ALA A 226 2.59 -26.09 -9.31
CA ALA A 226 2.64 -27.14 -10.31
C ALA A 226 3.84 -26.97 -11.26
N ILE A 227 4.13 -25.74 -11.69
CA ILE A 227 5.33 -25.42 -12.49
C ILE A 227 6.60 -25.78 -11.70
N LEU A 228 6.69 -25.34 -10.44
CA LEU A 228 7.83 -25.70 -9.59
C LEU A 228 7.93 -27.22 -9.41
N GLY A 229 6.84 -27.90 -9.11
CA GLY A 229 6.81 -29.36 -8.95
C GLY A 229 7.27 -30.10 -10.21
N TYR A 230 6.82 -29.65 -11.39
CA TYR A 230 7.25 -30.18 -12.67
C TYR A 230 8.75 -29.95 -12.91
N LEU A 231 9.24 -28.73 -12.70
CA LEU A 231 10.66 -28.40 -12.84
C LEU A 231 11.55 -29.25 -11.91
N PHE A 232 11.10 -29.52 -10.69
CA PHE A 232 11.82 -30.39 -9.76
C PHE A 232 11.77 -31.87 -10.15
N ALA A 233 10.65 -32.36 -10.70
CA ALA A 233 10.48 -33.75 -11.09
C ALA A 233 11.14 -34.12 -12.43
N SER A 234 11.22 -33.17 -13.38
CA SER A 234 11.75 -33.41 -14.72
C SER A 234 13.28 -33.33 -14.81
N ALA A 235 13.96 -32.83 -13.78
CA ALA A 235 15.41 -32.72 -13.81
C ALA A 235 16.08 -33.97 -13.24
N PRO A 236 17.11 -34.53 -13.94
CA PRO A 236 17.64 -35.87 -13.71
C PRO A 236 18.44 -36.03 -12.41
N SER A 237 18.71 -34.95 -11.69
CA SER A 237 19.28 -34.97 -10.34
C SER A 237 18.76 -33.78 -9.53
N GLU A 238 18.42 -34.00 -8.26
CA GLU A 238 17.94 -32.96 -7.33
C GLU A 238 18.87 -31.73 -7.28
N VAL A 239 20.18 -31.96 -7.47
CA VAL A 239 21.23 -30.94 -7.47
C VAL A 239 21.16 -30.04 -8.72
N SER A 240 20.83 -30.60 -9.89
CA SER A 240 20.77 -29.84 -11.15
C SER A 240 19.57 -28.87 -11.20
N SER A 241 18.40 -29.30 -10.71
CA SER A 241 17.17 -28.47 -10.69
C SER A 241 17.32 -27.28 -9.75
N LEU A 242 17.88 -27.51 -8.56
CA LEU A 242 18.18 -26.46 -7.58
C LEU A 242 19.23 -25.49 -8.13
N ASN A 243 20.21 -25.98 -8.90
CA ASN A 243 21.20 -25.13 -9.56
C ASN A 243 20.57 -24.23 -10.62
N LEU A 244 19.70 -24.73 -11.50
CA LEU A 244 19.06 -23.89 -12.54
C LEU A 244 18.18 -22.79 -11.92
N PHE A 245 17.29 -23.16 -10.99
CA PHE A 245 16.43 -22.20 -10.31
C PHE A 245 17.25 -21.22 -9.47
N GLY A 246 18.29 -21.70 -8.80
CA GLY A 246 19.24 -20.89 -8.05
C GLY A 246 19.96 -19.88 -8.95
N ILE A 247 20.45 -20.30 -10.12
CA ILE A 247 21.13 -19.43 -11.09
C ILE A 247 20.18 -18.37 -11.65
N ILE A 248 18.94 -18.74 -12.01
CA ILE A 248 17.97 -17.79 -12.53
C ILE A 248 17.63 -16.73 -11.48
N ASN A 249 17.35 -17.14 -10.23
CA ASN A 249 17.05 -16.17 -9.19
C ASN A 249 18.27 -15.33 -8.80
N THR A 250 19.45 -15.96 -8.68
CA THR A 250 20.69 -15.25 -8.36
C THR A 250 21.05 -14.24 -9.44
N SER A 251 20.82 -14.56 -10.72
CA SER A 251 21.06 -13.60 -11.80
C SER A 251 20.05 -12.45 -11.77
N LEU A 252 18.74 -12.72 -11.61
CA LEU A 252 17.72 -11.67 -11.53
C LEU A 252 17.92 -10.74 -10.33
N PHE A 253 18.07 -11.29 -9.12
CA PHE A 253 18.27 -10.50 -7.91
C PHE A 253 19.67 -9.88 -7.85
N GLY A 254 20.70 -10.57 -8.35
CA GLY A 254 22.07 -10.07 -8.38
C GLY A 254 22.24 -8.88 -9.33
N ILE A 255 21.69 -8.95 -10.54
CA ILE A 255 21.70 -7.81 -11.47
C ILE A 255 20.94 -6.63 -10.86
N SER A 256 19.77 -6.87 -10.25
CA SER A 256 19.00 -5.82 -9.57
C SER A 256 19.81 -5.15 -8.46
N LEU A 257 20.53 -5.95 -7.65
CA LEU A 257 21.38 -5.45 -6.57
C LEU A 257 22.53 -4.59 -7.11
N ILE A 258 23.19 -5.02 -8.19
CA ILE A 258 24.28 -4.24 -8.81
C ILE A 258 23.77 -2.89 -9.32
N VAL A 259 22.60 -2.88 -9.98
CA VAL A 259 21.97 -1.65 -10.46
C VAL A 259 21.61 -0.73 -9.28
N GLN A 260 21.03 -1.27 -8.21
CA GLN A 260 20.67 -0.49 -7.02
C GLN A 260 21.91 0.11 -6.33
N LEU A 261 22.97 -0.69 -6.14
CA LEU A 261 24.21 -0.21 -5.53
C LEU A 261 24.86 0.88 -6.38
N THR A 262 24.96 0.68 -7.69
CA THR A 262 25.57 1.66 -8.60
C THR A 262 24.74 2.95 -8.63
N GLY A 263 23.41 2.85 -8.63
CA GLY A 263 22.54 4.03 -8.56
C GLY A 263 22.72 4.82 -7.26
N LEU A 264 22.76 4.12 -6.11
CA LEU A 264 22.96 4.75 -4.80
C LEU A 264 24.35 5.40 -4.68
N THR A 265 25.40 4.75 -5.19
CA THR A 265 26.76 5.31 -5.16
C THR A 265 26.87 6.54 -6.03
N VAL A 266 26.37 6.48 -7.27
CA VAL A 266 26.38 7.62 -8.19
C VAL A 266 25.63 8.80 -7.57
N HIS A 267 24.39 8.61 -7.10
CA HIS A 267 23.62 9.68 -6.46
C HIS A 267 24.36 10.30 -5.27
N ARG A 268 24.90 9.47 -4.38
CA ARG A 268 25.57 9.96 -3.17
C ARG A 268 26.89 10.68 -3.48
N THR A 269 27.66 10.19 -4.45
CA THR A 269 28.88 10.87 -4.92
C THR A 269 28.54 12.22 -5.54
N GLN A 270 27.50 12.30 -6.36
CA GLN A 270 27.01 13.56 -6.93
C GLN A 270 26.61 14.56 -5.84
N ASP A 271 25.79 14.16 -4.87
CA ASP A 271 25.39 15.04 -3.76
C ASP A 271 26.60 15.54 -2.96
N THR A 272 27.59 14.68 -2.77
CA THR A 272 28.81 15.03 -2.03
C THR A 272 29.65 16.02 -2.82
N ILE A 273 29.79 15.83 -4.12
CA ILE A 273 30.46 16.77 -5.02
C ILE A 273 29.74 18.12 -5.02
N GLU A 274 28.41 18.15 -5.21
CA GLU A 274 27.60 19.36 -5.17
C GLU A 274 27.70 20.07 -3.81
N SER A 275 27.65 19.32 -2.70
CA SER A 275 27.81 19.90 -1.37
C SER A 275 29.22 20.46 -1.13
N VAL A 276 30.26 19.83 -1.68
CA VAL A 276 31.65 20.32 -1.59
C VAL A 276 31.82 21.57 -2.46
N ILE A 277 31.28 21.58 -3.68
CA ILE A 277 31.25 22.77 -4.55
C ILE A 277 30.53 23.91 -3.83
N ARG A 278 29.34 23.67 -3.28
CA ARG A 278 28.59 24.68 -2.52
C ARG A 278 29.40 25.21 -1.33
N LYS A 279 30.08 24.34 -0.59
CA LYS A 279 30.89 24.74 0.58
C LYS A 279 32.18 25.48 0.19
N SER A 280 32.80 25.12 -0.93
CA SER A 280 33.94 25.85 -1.51
C SER A 280 33.52 27.22 -2.04
N ASN A 281 32.33 27.28 -2.63
CA ASN A 281 31.75 28.47 -3.24
C ASN A 281 31.15 29.44 -2.20
N ILE A 282 30.96 29.04 -0.94
CA ILE A 282 30.64 29.97 0.17
C ILE A 282 31.71 31.06 0.35
N HIS A 283 32.94 30.85 -0.13
CA HIS A 283 33.98 31.90 -0.15
C HIS A 283 33.78 32.93 -1.28
N SER A 284 32.95 32.62 -2.27
CA SER A 284 32.51 33.54 -3.31
C SER A 284 31.08 33.96 -2.96
N ASN A 285 30.87 35.24 -2.62
CA ASN A 285 29.55 35.80 -2.26
C ASN A 285 28.49 35.78 -3.39
N ARG A 286 28.59 34.88 -4.38
CA ARG A 286 27.68 34.83 -5.53
C ARG A 286 26.71 33.65 -5.41
N PRO A 287 25.39 33.89 -5.54
CA PRO A 287 24.40 32.83 -5.52
C PRO A 287 24.51 31.91 -6.75
N GLU A 288 24.21 30.62 -6.53
CA GLU A 288 24.46 29.48 -7.43
C GLU A 288 23.84 29.62 -8.83
N TRP A 289 22.68 30.27 -8.94
CA TRP A 289 21.98 30.51 -10.21
C TRP A 289 22.68 31.51 -11.14
N ILE A 290 23.57 32.35 -10.61
CA ILE A 290 24.38 33.29 -11.42
C ILE A 290 25.51 32.52 -12.11
N ILE A 291 26.17 31.60 -11.39
CA ILE A 291 27.30 30.83 -11.91
C ILE A 291 26.82 29.86 -13.01
N THR A 292 25.70 29.16 -12.80
CA THR A 292 25.13 28.27 -13.82
C THR A 292 24.66 29.02 -15.06
N LYS A 293 24.26 30.27 -14.91
CA LYS A 293 23.87 31.13 -16.03
C LYS A 293 25.11 31.58 -16.81
N ASP A 294 26.17 31.98 -16.12
CA ASP A 294 27.42 32.42 -16.71
C ASP A 294 28.12 31.28 -17.46
N GLU A 295 28.14 30.07 -16.89
CA GLU A 295 28.71 28.87 -17.53
C GLU A 295 27.97 28.48 -18.82
N LYS A 296 26.64 28.53 -18.82
CA LYS A 296 25.82 28.32 -20.03
C LYS A 296 26.04 29.40 -21.10
N LEU A 297 26.28 30.64 -20.69
CA LEU A 297 26.59 31.74 -21.60
C LEU A 297 27.97 31.56 -22.24
N ASP A 298 28.95 31.11 -21.46
CA ASP A 298 30.31 30.84 -21.93
C ASP A 298 30.35 29.64 -22.89
N ASP A 299 29.57 28.60 -22.63
CA ASP A 299 29.45 27.45 -23.53
C ASP A 299 28.78 27.83 -24.85
N ALA A 300 27.69 28.60 -24.80
CA ALA A 300 27.03 29.12 -26.00
C ALA A 300 27.95 30.03 -26.82
N ARG A 301 28.81 30.82 -26.16
CA ARG A 301 29.79 31.68 -26.84
C ARG A 301 30.88 30.86 -27.54
N LYS A 302 31.43 29.83 -26.88
CA LYS A 302 32.42 28.92 -27.48
C LYS A 302 31.85 28.14 -28.67
N GLU A 303 30.56 27.82 -28.63
CA GLU A 303 29.86 27.14 -29.72
C GLU A 303 29.62 28.08 -30.92
N SER A 304 29.47 29.38 -30.67
CA SER A 304 29.37 30.40 -31.74
C SER A 304 30.70 30.79 -32.39
N GLU A 305 31.83 30.51 -31.73
CA GLU A 305 33.19 30.81 -32.21
C GLU A 305 33.84 29.62 -32.96
N LYS A 306 33.17 28.44 -33.00
CA LYS A 306 33.56 27.28 -33.80
C LYS A 306 32.78 27.21 -35.10
#